data_AF-A0A958AMH7-F1
#
_entry.id   AF-A0A958AMH7-F1
#
_cell.length_a   1.000
_cell.length_b   1.000
_cell.length_c   1.000
_cell.angle_alpha   90.00
_cell.angle_beta   90.00
_cell.angle_gamma   90.00
#
_symmetry.space_group_name_H-M   'P 1'
#
loop_
_entity.id
_entity.type
_entity.pdbx_description
1 polymer ?
#
loop_
_entity_poly.entity_id
_entity_poly.type
_entity_poly.pdbx_seq_one_letter_code
_entity_poly.pdbx_strand_id
1 'polypeptide(L)'
;MQVREVAERIIAACKVPPIEPTCDQLITGDWNSEVTGIVTTFMATVDVIHAAIAQGANLIITHEPTYFTHADQTEWLQADPVYQQKQALLAANEINIWRFHDHMHRTQPDLIYAGLNQELGWERYWLSDEKH
;
A
#
# COMPACT_ATOMS: atom_id res chain seq x y z
N MET A 1 1.51 0.14 18.39
CA MET A 1 2.48 0.05 17.27
C MET A 1 2.20 1.22 16.36
N GLN A 2 3.22 2.00 16.02
CA GLN A 2 3.06 3.18 15.16
C GLN A 2 3.05 2.78 13.67
N VAL A 3 2.50 3.62 12.79
CA VAL A 3 2.49 3.39 11.33
C VAL A 3 3.90 3.10 10.80
N ARG A 4 4.92 3.82 11.28
CA ARG A 4 6.33 3.59 10.93
C ARG A 4 6.78 2.17 11.25
N GLU A 5 6.49 1.70 12.44
CA GLU A 5 6.89 0.37 12.90
C GLU A 5 6.23 -0.73 12.07
N VAL A 6 4.99 -0.52 11.60
CA VAL A 6 4.31 -1.46 10.68
C VAL A 6 5.03 -1.52 9.34
N ALA A 7 5.24 -0.37 8.70
CA ALA A 7 5.88 -0.30 7.38
C ALA A 7 7.31 -0.86 7.42
N GLU A 8 8.11 -0.47 8.42
CA GLU A 8 9.49 -0.96 8.58
C GLU A 8 9.54 -2.49 8.79
N ARG A 9 8.59 -3.06 9.55
CA ARG A 9 8.52 -4.52 9.74
C ARG A 9 8.18 -5.25 8.43
N ILE A 10 7.24 -4.71 7.65
CA ILE A 10 6.85 -5.29 6.35
C ILE A 10 8.03 -5.20 5.36
N ILE A 11 8.67 -4.04 5.26
CA ILE A 11 9.86 -3.83 4.42
C ILE A 11 10.99 -4.79 4.84
N ALA A 12 11.27 -4.91 6.14
CA ALA A 12 12.30 -5.83 6.64
C ALA A 12 11.99 -7.30 6.31
N ALA A 13 10.71 -7.69 6.33
CA ALA A 13 10.29 -9.04 5.96
C ALA A 13 10.54 -9.39 4.49
N CYS A 14 10.62 -8.39 3.60
CA CYS A 14 10.93 -8.57 2.18
C CYS A 14 12.37 -9.05 1.94
N LYS A 15 13.29 -8.77 2.87
CA LYS A 15 14.72 -9.14 2.78
C LYS A 15 15.39 -8.68 1.48
N VAL A 16 14.99 -7.52 0.98
CA VAL A 16 15.58 -6.88 -0.21
C VAL A 16 16.53 -5.75 0.21
N PRO A 17 17.54 -5.41 -0.60
CA PRO A 17 18.32 -4.19 -0.40
C PRO A 17 17.42 -2.94 -0.44
N PRO A 18 17.80 -1.84 0.23
CA PRO A 18 17.06 -0.58 0.15
C PRO A 18 16.87 -0.13 -1.30
N ILE A 19 15.67 0.37 -1.60
CA ILE A 19 15.27 0.83 -2.94
C ILE A 19 15.18 2.35 -2.92
N GLU A 20 16.01 3.02 -3.73
CA GLU A 20 16.00 4.48 -3.88
C GLU A 20 16.18 4.87 -5.35
N PRO A 21 15.25 5.64 -5.96
CA PRO A 21 13.97 6.10 -5.39
C PRO A 21 12.94 4.97 -5.29
N THR A 22 11.95 5.11 -4.39
CA THR A 22 10.79 4.22 -4.28
C THR A 22 9.48 4.98 -4.15
N CYS A 23 8.38 4.36 -4.60
CA CYS A 23 7.01 4.85 -4.38
C CYS A 23 6.36 4.31 -3.09
N ASP A 24 7.09 3.55 -2.29
CA ASP A 24 6.62 2.96 -1.02
C ASP A 24 6.59 3.99 0.12
N GLN A 25 5.71 4.97 0.00
CA GLN A 25 5.66 6.15 0.87
C GLN A 25 4.33 6.27 1.63
N LEU A 26 4.34 7.01 2.74
CA LEU A 26 3.12 7.42 3.42
C LEU A 26 2.48 8.55 2.62
N ILE A 27 1.35 8.25 1.98
CA ILE A 27 0.64 9.15 1.07
C ILE A 27 -0.18 10.19 1.86
N THR A 28 -0.78 9.76 2.96
CA THR A 28 -1.48 10.63 3.91
C THR A 28 -1.39 10.07 5.33
N GLY A 29 -1.52 10.94 6.32
CA GLY A 29 -1.46 10.59 7.74
C GLY A 29 -0.12 10.97 8.39
N ASP A 30 0.19 10.32 9.50
CA ASP A 30 1.42 10.55 10.28
C ASP A 30 2.08 9.21 10.61
N TRP A 31 3.39 9.12 10.36
CA TRP A 31 4.25 7.98 10.71
C TRP A 31 4.21 7.63 12.20
N ASN A 32 3.92 8.59 13.07
CA ASN A 32 3.84 8.40 14.52
C ASN A 32 2.42 8.06 15.01
N SER A 33 1.42 8.00 14.13
CA SER A 33 0.05 7.62 14.52
C SER A 33 0.03 6.20 15.08
N GLU A 34 -0.69 5.99 16.18
CA GLU A 34 -0.95 4.64 16.69
C GLU A 34 -1.93 3.91 15.75
N VAL A 35 -1.61 2.66 15.41
CA VAL A 35 -2.45 1.83 14.56
C VAL A 35 -3.53 1.14 15.38
N THR A 36 -4.80 1.38 15.05
CA THR A 36 -5.99 0.74 15.64
C THR A 36 -6.47 -0.48 14.84
N GLY A 37 -6.16 -0.50 13.54
CA GLY A 37 -6.48 -1.62 12.64
C GLY A 37 -5.84 -1.41 11.27
N ILE A 38 -5.58 -2.51 10.58
CA ILE A 38 -4.92 -2.53 9.27
C ILE A 38 -5.88 -3.11 8.22
N VAL A 39 -6.03 -2.41 7.10
CA VAL A 39 -6.72 -2.90 5.90
C VAL A 39 -5.71 -2.97 4.76
N THR A 40 -5.67 -4.09 4.04
CA THR A 40 -4.86 -4.24 2.82
C THR A 40 -5.75 -4.20 1.59
N THR A 41 -5.33 -3.50 0.54
CA THR A 41 -6.09 -3.38 -0.71
C THR A 41 -5.15 -3.26 -1.91
N PHE A 42 -5.65 -3.58 -3.10
CA PHE A 42 -4.94 -3.28 -4.34
C PHE A 42 -4.99 -1.76 -4.64
N MET A 43 -6.15 -1.12 -4.45
CA MET A 43 -6.33 0.33 -4.62
C MET A 43 -7.10 0.93 -3.43
N ALA A 44 -6.65 2.08 -2.92
CA ALA A 44 -7.34 2.84 -1.89
C ALA A 44 -8.52 3.66 -2.45
N THR A 45 -9.58 2.98 -2.91
CA THR A 45 -10.82 3.60 -3.38
C THR A 45 -11.64 4.20 -2.22
N VAL A 46 -12.63 5.04 -2.54
CA VAL A 46 -13.54 5.63 -1.53
C VAL A 46 -14.31 4.54 -0.77
N ASP A 47 -14.72 3.46 -1.45
CA ASP A 47 -15.41 2.33 -0.81
C ASP A 47 -14.52 1.61 0.20
N VAL A 48 -13.23 1.42 -0.12
CA VAL A 48 -12.26 0.84 0.81
C VAL A 48 -12.06 1.75 2.02
N ILE A 49 -12.01 3.07 1.83
CA ILE A 49 -11.91 4.04 2.92
C ILE A 49 -13.13 3.94 3.84
N HIS A 50 -14.34 3.91 3.30
CA HIS A 50 -15.55 3.71 4.10
C HIS A 50 -15.56 2.36 4.82
N ALA A 51 -15.11 1.28 4.18
CA ALA A 51 -15.01 -0.04 4.82
C ALA A 51 -13.98 -0.03 5.96
N ALA A 52 -12.83 0.63 5.81
CA ALA A 52 -11.83 0.77 6.86
C ALA A 52 -12.40 1.52 8.09
N ILE A 53 -13.08 2.65 7.85
CA ILE A 53 -13.74 3.44 8.89
C ILE A 53 -14.79 2.59 9.62
N ALA A 54 -15.64 1.87 8.88
CA ALA A 54 -16.68 1.02 9.48
C ALA A 54 -16.12 -0.10 10.36
N GLN A 55 -14.90 -0.57 10.09
CA GLN A 55 -14.20 -1.58 10.88
C GLN A 55 -13.33 -1.00 12.00
N GLY A 56 -13.28 0.34 12.16
CA GLY A 56 -12.42 1.01 13.14
C GLY A 56 -10.92 0.93 12.83
N ALA A 57 -10.56 0.61 11.58
CA ALA A 57 -9.18 0.57 11.11
C ALA A 57 -8.72 1.94 10.63
N ASN A 58 -7.49 2.31 10.96
CA ASN A 58 -6.92 3.63 10.63
C ASN A 58 -5.63 3.59 9.80
N LEU A 59 -5.19 2.40 9.38
CA LEU A 59 -4.10 2.23 8.42
C LEU A 59 -4.57 1.41 7.22
N ILE A 60 -4.57 2.03 6.05
CA ILE A 60 -4.77 1.37 4.76
C ILE A 60 -3.41 1.16 4.10
N ILE A 61 -3.12 -0.08 3.74
CA ILE A 61 -1.95 -0.46 2.95
C ILE A 61 -2.42 -0.74 1.53
N THR A 62 -2.05 0.13 0.59
CA THR A 62 -2.44 0.04 -0.83
C THR A 62 -1.26 -0.41 -1.69
N HIS A 63 -1.52 -1.13 -2.78
CA HIS A 63 -0.51 -1.49 -3.76
C HIS A 63 -0.32 -0.40 -4.82
N GLU A 64 -1.41 -0.03 -5.49
CA GLU A 64 -1.43 0.98 -6.54
C GLU A 64 -1.53 2.41 -5.98
N PRO A 65 -1.22 3.43 -6.81
CA PRO A 65 -1.34 4.83 -6.42
C PRO A 65 -2.71 5.19 -5.83
N THR A 66 -2.70 6.06 -4.81
CA THR A 66 -3.91 6.59 -4.16
C THR A 66 -4.59 7.65 -5.03
N TYR A 67 -3.79 8.38 -5.79
CA TYR A 67 -4.10 9.42 -6.75
C TYR A 67 -3.48 9.02 -8.09
N PHE A 68 -4.23 9.18 -9.17
CA PHE A 68 -4.00 8.66 -10.53
C PHE A 68 -2.55 8.59 -11.09
N THR A 69 -1.60 9.36 -10.57
CA THR A 69 -0.21 9.37 -11.04
C THR A 69 0.66 8.35 -10.31
N HIS A 70 1.66 7.78 -11.00
CA HIS A 70 2.57 6.79 -10.40
C HIS A 70 3.28 7.28 -9.13
N ALA A 71 3.59 8.57 -9.03
CA ALA A 71 4.28 9.16 -7.88
C ALA A 71 3.32 9.74 -6.83
N ASP A 72 1.99 9.58 -7.00
CA ASP A 72 0.97 10.18 -6.14
C ASP A 72 1.11 11.72 -6.00
N GLN A 73 1.57 12.39 -7.06
CA GLN A 73 1.67 13.86 -7.12
C GLN A 73 0.28 14.50 -7.11
N THR A 74 0.09 15.50 -6.26
CA THR A 74 -1.22 16.12 -5.98
C THR A 74 -1.30 17.60 -6.34
N GLU A 75 -0.22 18.20 -6.84
CA GLU A 75 -0.15 19.64 -7.17
C GLU A 75 -1.23 20.04 -8.19
N TRP A 76 -1.48 19.17 -9.17
CA TRP A 76 -2.49 19.35 -10.20
C TRP A 76 -3.93 19.08 -9.72
N LEU A 77 -4.10 18.49 -8.53
CA LEU A 77 -5.39 18.10 -7.95
C LEU A 77 -5.92 19.09 -6.92
N GLN A 78 -5.16 20.12 -6.53
CA GLN A 78 -5.51 20.96 -5.38
C GLN A 78 -6.89 21.65 -5.49
N ALA A 79 -7.32 21.98 -6.71
CA ALA A 79 -8.62 22.60 -6.98
C ALA A 79 -9.70 21.58 -7.40
N ASP A 80 -9.36 20.29 -7.49
CA ASP A 80 -10.30 19.25 -7.88
C ASP A 80 -11.24 18.89 -6.71
N PRO A 81 -12.56 19.00 -6.88
CA PRO A 81 -13.50 18.77 -5.79
C PRO A 81 -13.56 17.31 -5.33
N VAL A 82 -13.24 16.33 -6.19
CA VAL A 82 -13.18 14.91 -5.83
C VAL A 82 -11.96 14.64 -4.95
N TYR A 83 -10.80 15.21 -5.33
CA TYR A 83 -9.60 15.15 -4.50
C TYR A 83 -9.83 15.77 -3.12
N GLN A 84 -10.41 16.97 -3.06
CA GLN A 84 -10.69 17.66 -1.80
C GLN A 84 -11.64 16.86 -0.89
N GLN A 85 -12.70 16.27 -1.46
CA GLN A 85 -13.63 15.42 -0.70
C GLN A 85 -12.95 14.16 -0.15
N LYS A 86 -12.10 13.50 -0.95
CA LYS A 86 -11.34 12.33 -0.50
C LYS A 86 -10.37 12.70 0.64
N GLN A 87 -9.64 13.81 0.52
CA GLN A 87 -8.75 14.30 1.57
C GLN A 87 -9.52 14.66 2.85
N ALA A 88 -10.66 15.34 2.73
CA ALA A 88 -11.51 15.66 3.88
C ALA A 88 -12.03 14.41 4.59
N LEU A 89 -12.44 13.38 3.84
CA LEU A 89 -12.87 12.09 4.40
C LEU A 89 -11.73 11.41 5.17
N LEU A 90 -10.52 11.39 4.61
CA LEU A 90 -9.35 10.77 5.24
C LEU A 90 -8.97 11.52 6.53
N ALA A 91 -8.89 12.85 6.48
CA ALA A 91 -8.53 13.69 7.61
C ALA A 91 -9.56 13.62 8.74
N ALA A 92 -10.87 13.67 8.43
CA ALA A 92 -11.94 13.62 9.44
C ALA A 92 -12.01 12.30 10.22
N ASN A 93 -11.37 11.23 9.71
CA ASN A 93 -11.38 9.91 10.31
C ASN A 93 -9.96 9.41 10.65
N GLU A 94 -8.97 10.30 10.63
CA GLU A 94 -7.57 10.00 10.99
C GLU A 94 -6.99 8.80 10.23
N ILE A 95 -7.39 8.64 8.96
CA ILE A 95 -6.93 7.54 8.11
C ILE A 95 -5.53 7.82 7.58
N ASN A 96 -4.64 6.85 7.80
CA ASN A 96 -3.31 6.79 7.23
C ASN A 96 -3.34 5.89 5.99
N ILE A 97 -2.70 6.32 4.90
CA ILE A 97 -2.51 5.48 3.70
C ILE A 97 -1.03 5.34 3.43
N TRP A 98 -0.52 4.12 3.55
CA TRP A 98 0.84 3.77 3.15
C TRP A 98 0.81 2.92 1.88
N ARG A 99 1.67 3.24 0.91
CA ARG A 99 1.80 2.44 -0.31
C ARG A 99 2.92 1.41 -0.14
N PHE A 100 2.63 0.18 -0.57
CA PHE A 100 3.56 -0.95 -0.57
C PHE A 100 3.55 -1.64 -1.94
N HIS A 101 4.54 -1.31 -2.76
CA HIS A 101 4.60 -1.65 -4.17
C HIS A 101 5.97 -2.19 -4.58
N ASP A 102 7.03 -1.39 -4.45
CA ASP A 102 8.35 -1.73 -5.01
C ASP A 102 9.03 -2.85 -4.23
N HIS A 103 8.99 -2.80 -2.90
CA HIS A 103 9.56 -3.86 -2.07
C HIS A 103 8.80 -5.19 -2.26
N MET A 104 7.48 -5.12 -2.51
CA MET A 104 6.66 -6.29 -2.83
C MET A 104 7.13 -6.96 -4.14
N HIS A 105 7.35 -6.17 -5.19
CA HIS A 105 7.86 -6.67 -6.48
C HIS A 105 9.33 -7.09 -6.46
N ARG A 106 10.13 -6.50 -5.56
CA ARG A 106 11.56 -6.85 -5.43
C ARG A 106 11.82 -8.08 -4.59
N THR A 107 10.84 -8.53 -3.81
CA THR A 107 10.97 -9.75 -3.00
C THR A 107 11.20 -10.95 -3.92
N GLN A 108 11.92 -11.97 -3.45
CA GLN A 108 12.06 -13.23 -4.17
C GLN A 108 11.37 -14.38 -3.42
N PRO A 109 10.36 -15.04 -4.04
CA PRO A 109 9.72 -14.67 -5.30
C PRO A 109 8.95 -13.34 -5.19
N ASP A 110 8.68 -12.68 -6.32
CA ASP A 110 7.83 -11.48 -6.36
C ASP A 110 6.48 -11.82 -5.72
N LEU A 111 6.07 -11.07 -4.70
CA LEU A 111 4.91 -11.44 -3.89
C LEU A 111 3.57 -11.32 -4.64
N ILE A 112 3.48 -10.45 -5.66
CA ILE A 112 2.30 -10.35 -6.53
C ILE A 112 2.20 -11.62 -7.39
N TYR A 113 3.30 -11.99 -8.05
CA TYR A 113 3.32 -13.19 -8.88
C TYR A 113 3.18 -14.47 -8.05
N ALA A 114 3.76 -14.50 -6.85
CA ALA A 114 3.60 -15.62 -5.93
C ALA A 114 2.11 -15.85 -5.60
N GLY A 115 1.39 -14.79 -5.22
CA GLY A 115 -0.05 -14.87 -4.97
C GLY A 115 -0.86 -15.28 -6.19
N LEU A 116 -0.57 -14.71 -7.36
CA LEU A 116 -1.24 -15.07 -8.62
C LEU A 116 -1.01 -16.54 -8.98
N ASN A 117 0.23 -17.01 -8.89
CA ASN A 117 0.59 -18.39 -9.19
C ASN A 117 -0.09 -19.37 -8.24
N GLN A 118 -0.19 -19.02 -6.95
CA GLN A 118 -0.91 -19.80 -5.96
C GLN A 118 -2.40 -19.91 -6.32
N GLU A 119 -3.06 -18.79 -6.62
CA GLU A 119 -4.50 -18.73 -6.94
C GLU A 119 -4.83 -19.55 -8.20
N LEU A 120 -3.99 -19.48 -9.22
CA LEU A 120 -4.17 -20.24 -10.47
C LEU A 120 -3.71 -21.71 -10.35
N GLY A 121 -3.12 -22.08 -9.21
CA GLY A 121 -2.48 -23.37 -8.98
C GLY A 121 -1.34 -23.63 -9.97
N TRP A 122 -0.64 -22.57 -10.40
CA TRP A 122 0.47 -22.65 -11.35
C TRP A 122 1.81 -23.00 -10.71
N GLU A 123 1.90 -22.96 -9.39
CA GLU A 123 3.07 -23.41 -8.63
C GLU A 123 3.50 -24.84 -9.01
N ARG A 124 2.53 -25.71 -9.38
CA ARG A 124 2.80 -27.09 -9.83
C ARG A 124 3.57 -27.18 -11.16
N TYR A 125 3.63 -26.09 -11.92
CA TYR A 125 4.32 -26.00 -13.21
C TYR A 125 5.64 -25.21 -13.09
N TRP A 126 6.07 -24.87 -11.87
CA TRP A 126 7.34 -24.18 -11.65
C TRP A 126 8.51 -25.05 -12.11
N LEU A 127 9.23 -24.60 -13.13
CA LEU A 127 10.45 -25.25 -13.61
C LEU A 127 11.62 -24.70 -12.78
N SER A 128 12.27 -25.55 -12.00
CA SER A 128 13.36 -25.17 -11.08
C SER A 128 14.62 -24.60 -11.75
N ASP A 129 14.69 -24.60 -13.08
CA ASP A 129 15.94 -24.51 -13.83
C ASP A 129 16.19 -23.17 -14.53
N GLU A 130 15.27 -22.20 -14.46
CA GLU A 130 15.54 -20.85 -14.96
C GLU A 130 16.03 -19.94 -13.83
N LYS A 131 17.35 -19.80 -13.74
CA LYS A 131 18.02 -18.76 -12.97
C LYS A 131 17.75 -17.41 -13.65
N HIS A 132 16.97 -16.56 -13.01
CA HIS A 132 16.94 -15.12 -13.28
C HIS A 132 17.76 -14.38 -12.22
#